data_AF-A0A2S4KQX7-F1
#
_entry.id   AF-A0A2S4KQX7-F1
#
_cell.length_a   1.000
_cell.length_b   1.000
_cell.length_c   1.000
_cell.angle_alpha   90.00
_cell.angle_beta   90.00
_cell.angle_gamma   90.00
#
_symmetry.space_group_name_H-M   'P 1'
#
loop_
_entity.id
_entity.type
_entity.pdbx_description
1 polymer ?
#
loop_
_entity_poly.entity_id
_entity_poly.type
_entity_poly.pdbx_seq_one_letter_code
_entity_poly.pdbx_strand_id
1 'polypeptide(L)'
;TAALALGWLRDAGVRFEASADWQENSSEPCDTGSPVAQLALAFGAVDFSAVDPLWPDKTSPAAARYACTRAAVLARGRRCLEALHGRPEKVVFVVSHSAFLRVGVVGWWFSNGDYRVFEFEGDEVRQDEYGAPRRVVRQHEATVAGGLGLSWTHRVELGSDLPDEDAGGAAEQ
;
A
#
# COMPACT_ATOMS: atom_id res chain seq x y z
N THR A 1 0.48 6.52 12.70
CA THR A 1 0.90 5.15 13.08
C THR A 1 2.41 4.98 13.05
N ALA A 2 3.09 5.17 11.91
CA ALA A 2 4.54 4.92 11.78
C ALA A 2 5.39 5.61 12.87
N ALA A 3 5.25 6.92 13.05
CA ALA A 3 6.02 7.67 14.04
C ALA A 3 5.81 7.21 15.50
N LEU A 4 4.60 6.76 15.84
CA LEU A 4 4.27 6.31 17.20
C LEU A 4 4.74 4.87 17.45
N ALA A 5 4.44 3.96 16.51
CA ALA A 5 4.74 2.53 16.68
C ALA A 5 6.22 2.20 16.43
N LEU A 6 6.88 2.95 15.55
CA LEU A 6 8.24 2.68 15.09
C LEU A 6 9.22 3.81 15.45
N GLY A 7 8.81 4.80 16.25
CA GLY A 7 9.66 5.96 16.58
C GLY A 7 11.03 5.57 17.16
N TRP A 8 11.11 4.44 17.86
CA TRP A 8 12.37 3.89 18.37
C TRP A 8 13.36 3.48 17.26
N LEU A 9 12.88 3.07 16.08
CA LEU A 9 13.73 2.80 14.92
C LEU A 9 14.28 4.09 14.31
N ARG A 10 13.46 5.14 14.23
CA ARG A 10 13.92 6.48 13.84
C ARG A 10 15.02 6.95 14.78
N ASP A 11 14.84 6.78 16.09
CA ASP A 11 15.83 7.18 17.10
C ASP A 11 17.13 6.37 16.98
N ALA A 12 17.04 5.15 16.42
CA ALA A 12 18.18 4.31 16.05
C ALA A 12 18.78 4.63 14.66
N GLY A 13 18.30 5.67 13.98
CA GLY A 13 18.82 6.12 12.68
C GLY A 13 18.20 5.47 11.44
N VAL A 14 17.11 4.70 11.59
CA VAL A 14 16.37 4.16 10.45
C VAL A 14 15.60 5.27 9.76
N ARG A 15 15.70 5.32 8.42
CA ARG A 15 15.00 6.33 7.62
C ARG A 15 13.50 6.02 7.54
N PHE A 16 12.69 7.07 7.62
CA PHE A 16 11.28 7.02 7.26
C PHE A 16 11.07 7.75 5.95
N GLU A 17 10.56 7.04 4.96
CA GLU A 17 10.32 7.54 3.60
C GLU A 17 8.83 7.47 3.31
N ALA A 18 8.25 8.55 2.79
CA ALA A 18 6.87 8.59 2.33
C ALA A 18 6.79 8.21 0.85
N SER A 19 5.71 7.51 0.47
CA SER A 19 5.41 7.21 -0.93
C SER A 19 3.90 7.18 -1.16
N ALA A 20 3.46 7.88 -2.20
CA ALA A 20 2.06 7.97 -2.61
C ALA A 20 1.47 6.61 -3.02
N ASP A 21 2.32 5.67 -3.49
CA ASP A 21 1.85 4.36 -3.95
C ASP A 21 1.28 3.48 -2.81
N TRP A 22 1.63 3.76 -1.55
CA TRP A 22 1.16 3.02 -0.37
C TRP A 22 -0.12 3.55 0.27
N GLN A 23 -0.75 4.56 -0.34
CA GLN A 23 -1.99 5.10 0.21
C GLN A 23 -3.18 4.15 0.04
N GLU A 24 -4.23 4.37 0.82
CA GLU A 24 -5.51 3.68 0.67
C GLU A 24 -6.04 3.73 -0.77
N ASN A 25 -6.87 2.77 -1.17
CA ASN A 25 -7.41 2.65 -2.52
C ASN A 25 -8.49 3.70 -2.86
N SER A 26 -9.38 4.03 -1.94
CA SER A 26 -10.54 4.90 -2.19
C SER A 26 -10.19 6.38 -2.33
N SER A 27 -11.10 7.18 -2.88
CA SER A 27 -10.99 8.65 -2.95
C SER A 27 -11.87 9.35 -1.92
N GLU A 28 -12.38 8.64 -0.92
CA GLU A 28 -13.15 9.27 0.15
C GLU A 28 -12.31 10.30 0.91
N PRO A 29 -12.90 11.35 1.50
CA PRO A 29 -12.15 12.42 2.16
C PRO A 29 -11.20 11.93 3.27
N CYS A 30 -11.51 10.82 3.95
CA CYS A 30 -10.64 10.22 4.96
C CYS A 30 -9.48 9.39 4.38
N ASP A 31 -9.60 8.98 3.11
CA ASP A 31 -8.66 8.10 2.41
C ASP A 31 -7.78 8.88 1.40
N THR A 32 -8.04 10.17 1.27
CA THR A 32 -7.15 11.11 0.59
C THR A 32 -6.15 11.69 1.59
N GLY A 33 -4.93 11.95 1.13
CA GLY A 33 -3.87 12.51 1.96
C GLY A 33 -4.00 14.02 2.15
N SER A 34 -3.09 14.60 2.91
CA SER A 34 -2.89 16.06 2.96
C SER A 34 -1.72 16.47 2.06
N PRO A 35 -1.67 17.72 1.57
CA PRO A 35 -0.52 18.21 0.80
C PRO A 35 0.81 18.04 1.54
N VAL A 36 1.88 17.71 0.80
CA VAL A 36 3.23 17.48 1.37
C VAL A 36 3.69 18.65 2.24
N ALA A 37 3.43 19.89 1.82
CA ALA A 37 3.81 21.08 2.59
C ALA A 37 3.20 21.09 4.01
N GLN A 38 2.00 20.55 4.19
CA GLN A 38 1.38 20.43 5.51
C GLN A 38 1.93 19.23 6.29
N LEU A 39 2.11 18.09 5.62
CA LEU A 39 2.65 16.87 6.24
C LEU A 39 4.09 17.07 6.74
N ALA A 40 4.93 17.76 5.98
CA ALA A 40 6.32 18.03 6.35
C ALA A 40 6.43 18.87 7.64
N LEU A 41 5.48 19.77 7.89
CA LEU A 41 5.42 20.55 9.13
C LEU A 41 5.06 19.66 10.34
N ALA A 42 4.15 18.70 10.15
CA ALA A 42 3.70 17.80 11.20
C ALA A 42 4.68 16.63 11.45
N PHE A 43 5.42 16.20 10.42
CA PHE A 43 6.25 15.00 10.42
C PHE A 43 7.67 15.27 9.90
N GLY A 44 8.37 16.23 10.49
CA GLY A 44 9.69 16.68 10.03
C GLY A 44 10.82 15.61 9.99
N ALA A 45 10.59 14.41 10.54
CA ALA A 45 11.52 13.30 10.48
C ALA A 45 11.27 12.34 9.28
N VAL A 46 10.22 12.57 8.50
CA VAL A 46 9.87 11.75 7.33
C VAL A 46 10.41 12.43 6.07
N ASP A 47 11.08 11.66 5.23
CA ASP A 47 11.52 12.10 3.91
C ASP A 47 10.35 12.03 2.91
N PHE A 48 9.95 13.19 2.41
CA PHE A 48 8.89 13.35 1.40
C PHE A 48 9.44 13.63 -0.01
N SER A 49 10.77 13.63 -0.20
CA SER A 49 11.40 14.05 -1.46
C SER A 49 11.01 13.20 -2.68
N ALA A 50 10.65 11.93 -2.44
CA ALA A 50 10.21 10.98 -3.47
C ALA A 50 8.69 10.88 -3.63
N VAL A 51 7.90 11.69 -2.89
CA VAL A 51 6.44 11.67 -3.03
C VAL A 51 6.04 12.28 -4.36
N ASP A 52 5.22 11.55 -5.12
CA ASP A 52 4.68 12.01 -6.40
C ASP A 52 4.01 13.39 -6.26
N PRO A 53 4.39 14.40 -7.06
CA PRO A 53 3.81 15.74 -7.00
C PRO A 53 2.29 15.79 -7.23
N LEU A 54 1.69 14.74 -7.82
CA LEU A 54 0.24 14.63 -7.95
C LEU A 54 -0.46 14.36 -6.61
N TRP A 55 0.26 13.91 -5.58
CA TRP A 55 -0.29 13.72 -4.25
C TRP A 55 -0.93 15.01 -3.69
N PRO A 56 -2.12 14.94 -3.07
CA PRO A 56 -2.91 13.75 -2.72
C PRO A 56 -4.02 13.40 -3.73
N ASP A 57 -3.95 13.88 -4.96
CA ASP A 57 -4.99 13.69 -5.98
C ASP A 57 -5.12 12.22 -6.40
N LYS A 58 -6.38 11.80 -6.58
CA LYS A 58 -6.79 10.47 -7.04
C LYS A 58 -7.88 10.52 -8.12
N THR A 59 -8.35 11.71 -8.47
CA THR A 59 -9.57 11.92 -9.25
C THR A 59 -9.31 12.57 -10.59
N SER A 60 -8.27 13.38 -10.72
CA SER A 60 -7.94 13.96 -12.03
C SER A 60 -7.44 12.90 -13.01
N PRO A 61 -7.57 13.13 -14.33
CA PRO A 61 -6.99 12.25 -15.34
C PRO A 61 -5.48 12.05 -15.18
N ALA A 62 -4.75 13.05 -14.68
CA ALA A 62 -3.31 12.94 -14.42
C ALA A 62 -3.02 11.95 -13.28
N ALA A 63 -3.93 11.84 -12.30
CA ALA A 63 -3.85 10.96 -11.15
C ALA A 63 -4.46 9.56 -11.39
N ALA A 64 -4.78 9.18 -12.64
CA ALA A 64 -5.45 7.91 -12.95
C ALA A 64 -4.75 6.67 -12.37
N ARG A 65 -3.41 6.69 -12.20
CA ARG A 65 -2.65 5.61 -11.55
C ARG A 65 -2.99 5.38 -10.06
N TYR A 66 -3.71 6.32 -9.44
CA TYR A 66 -4.14 6.29 -8.05
C TYR A 66 -5.66 6.06 -7.91
N ALA A 67 -6.39 5.94 -9.01
CA ALA A 67 -7.83 5.71 -9.01
C ALA A 67 -8.21 4.43 -8.25
N CYS A 68 -9.41 4.43 -7.67
CA CYS A 68 -9.99 3.26 -7.01
C CYS A 68 -10.61 2.29 -8.03
N THR A 69 -9.84 1.86 -9.03
CA THR A 69 -10.23 0.83 -10.00
C THR A 69 -9.39 -0.42 -9.81
N ARG A 70 -9.92 -1.57 -10.20
CA ARG A 70 -9.20 -2.86 -10.17
C ARG A 70 -7.83 -2.75 -10.86
N ALA A 71 -7.82 -2.24 -12.09
CA ALA A 71 -6.61 -2.08 -12.88
C ALA A 71 -5.58 -1.18 -12.19
N ALA A 72 -5.99 0.00 -11.70
CA ALA A 72 -5.09 0.96 -11.07
C ALA A 72 -4.52 0.43 -9.74
N VAL A 73 -5.35 -0.19 -8.91
CA VAL A 73 -4.93 -0.73 -7.61
C VAL A 73 -3.98 -1.92 -7.77
N LEU A 74 -4.26 -2.86 -8.69
CA LEU A 74 -3.33 -3.96 -8.97
C LEU A 74 -2.03 -3.46 -9.58
N ALA A 75 -2.11 -2.50 -10.50
CA ALA A 75 -0.92 -1.86 -11.06
C ALA A 75 -0.05 -1.22 -9.98
N ARG A 76 -0.67 -0.57 -9.00
CA ARG A 76 0.03 0.05 -7.88
C ARG A 76 0.65 -0.98 -6.94
N GLY A 77 -0.07 -2.04 -6.62
CA GLY A 77 0.45 -3.16 -5.83
C GLY A 77 1.69 -3.81 -6.47
N ARG A 78 1.70 -4.01 -7.80
CA ARG A 78 2.88 -4.48 -8.54
C ARG A 78 4.07 -3.55 -8.37
N ARG A 79 3.89 -2.24 -8.60
CA ARG A 79 4.96 -1.24 -8.47
C ARG A 79 5.53 -1.20 -7.05
N CYS A 80 4.66 -1.28 -6.05
CA CYS A 80 5.08 -1.32 -4.65
C CYS A 80 6.00 -2.52 -4.36
N LEU A 81 5.62 -3.72 -4.82
CA LEU A 81 6.43 -4.92 -4.60
C LEU A 81 7.74 -4.89 -5.38
N GLU A 82 7.73 -4.39 -6.63
CA GLU A 82 8.95 -4.22 -7.41
C GLU A 82 9.90 -3.23 -6.73
N ALA A 83 9.38 -2.09 -6.27
CA ALA A 83 10.16 -1.08 -5.58
C ALA A 83 10.78 -1.63 -4.28
N LEU A 84 10.04 -2.43 -3.52
CA LEU A 84 10.55 -3.09 -2.31
C LEU A 84 11.60 -4.16 -2.62
N HIS A 85 11.42 -4.95 -3.68
CA HIS A 85 12.37 -6.00 -4.05
C HIS A 85 13.74 -5.43 -4.44
N GLY A 86 13.76 -4.27 -5.09
CA GLY A 86 15.00 -3.57 -5.46
C GLY A 86 15.72 -2.86 -4.31
N ARG A 87 15.20 -2.92 -3.08
CA ARG A 87 15.80 -2.25 -1.92
C ARG A 87 16.97 -3.03 -1.33
N PRO A 88 18.02 -2.35 -0.83
CA PRO A 88 19.15 -3.01 -0.18
C PRO A 88 18.86 -3.45 1.27
N GLU A 89 17.81 -2.95 1.91
CA GLU A 89 17.47 -3.28 3.29
C GLU A 89 16.99 -4.73 3.43
N LYS A 90 17.49 -5.42 4.45
CA LYS A 90 17.08 -6.81 4.75
C LYS A 90 15.65 -6.90 5.31
N VAL A 91 15.19 -5.84 5.97
CA VAL A 91 13.86 -5.75 6.56
C VAL A 91 13.32 -4.36 6.28
N VAL A 92 12.13 -4.29 5.71
CA VAL A 92 11.43 -3.04 5.43
C VAL A 92 10.08 -3.07 6.15
N PHE A 93 9.80 -2.02 6.93
CA PHE A 93 8.50 -1.82 7.53
C PHE A 93 7.65 -0.99 6.58
N VAL A 94 6.52 -1.55 6.15
CA VAL A 94 5.49 -0.83 5.39
C VAL A 94 4.33 -0.52 6.32
N VAL A 95 4.02 0.76 6.48
CA VAL A 95 2.84 1.22 7.22
C VAL A 95 1.85 1.76 6.19
N SER A 96 0.74 1.07 6.01
CA SER A 96 -0.24 1.35 4.97
C SER A 96 -1.66 1.02 5.47
N HIS A 97 -2.63 1.05 4.58
CA HIS A 97 -4.04 0.87 4.89
C HIS A 97 -4.53 -0.53 4.53
N SER A 98 -5.54 -1.00 5.27
CA SER A 98 -5.98 -2.39 5.20
C SER A 98 -6.56 -2.77 3.84
N ALA A 99 -7.36 -1.90 3.20
CA ALA A 99 -7.99 -2.28 1.94
C ALA A 99 -6.96 -2.35 0.81
N PHE A 100 -6.08 -1.36 0.67
CA PHE A 100 -4.99 -1.43 -0.31
C PHE A 100 -4.08 -2.65 -0.10
N LEU A 101 -3.65 -2.93 1.13
CA LEU A 101 -2.83 -4.12 1.41
C LEU A 101 -3.58 -5.41 1.07
N ARG A 102 -4.87 -5.49 1.41
CA ARG A 102 -5.71 -6.68 1.16
C ARG A 102 -5.89 -6.94 -0.32
N VAL A 103 -6.43 -5.98 -1.09
CA VAL A 103 -6.86 -6.22 -2.47
C VAL A 103 -5.80 -5.83 -3.51
N GLY A 104 -4.88 -4.93 -3.19
CA GLY A 104 -3.82 -4.49 -4.10
C GLY A 104 -2.51 -5.25 -3.94
N VAL A 105 -2.15 -5.61 -2.70
CA VAL A 105 -0.78 -6.07 -2.40
C VAL A 105 -0.72 -7.55 -2.05
N VAL A 106 -1.30 -8.04 -0.96
CA VAL A 106 -0.95 -9.37 -0.42
C VAL A 106 -2.10 -10.38 -0.32
N GLY A 107 -3.36 -9.97 -0.48
CA GLY A 107 -4.50 -10.91 -0.45
C GLY A 107 -4.84 -11.40 0.97
N TRP A 108 -4.61 -10.57 1.98
CA TRP A 108 -4.83 -10.89 3.40
C TRP A 108 -5.54 -9.76 4.12
N TRP A 109 -6.36 -10.10 5.12
CA TRP A 109 -7.02 -9.12 5.99
C TRP A 109 -6.05 -8.51 6.99
N PHE A 110 -6.25 -7.22 7.30
CA PHE A 110 -5.52 -6.49 8.33
C PHE A 110 -6.51 -5.77 9.23
N SER A 111 -6.52 -6.11 10.51
CA SER A 111 -7.18 -5.31 11.54
C SER A 111 -6.33 -4.08 11.90
N ASN A 112 -6.97 -3.02 12.38
CA ASN A 112 -6.28 -1.78 12.72
C ASN A 112 -5.16 -2.01 13.74
N GLY A 113 -3.94 -1.58 13.41
CA GLY A 113 -2.76 -1.72 14.26
C GLY A 113 -2.11 -3.11 14.26
N ASP A 114 -2.69 -4.08 13.55
CA ASP A 114 -2.10 -5.40 13.37
C ASP A 114 -1.01 -5.39 12.28
N TYR A 115 -0.18 -6.42 12.24
CA TYR A 115 0.90 -6.55 11.27
C TYR A 115 1.02 -7.96 10.73
N ARG A 116 1.68 -8.10 9.58
CA ARG A 116 2.03 -9.39 8.98
C ARG A 116 3.45 -9.32 8.45
N VAL A 117 4.13 -10.47 8.44
CA VAL A 117 5.49 -10.58 7.92
C VAL A 117 5.46 -11.36 6.60
N PHE A 118 6.12 -10.81 5.60
CA PHE A 118 6.23 -11.40 4.27
C PHE A 118 7.68 -11.48 3.84
N GLU A 119 8.02 -12.52 3.11
CA GLU A 119 9.31 -12.72 2.45
C GLU A 119 9.08 -12.79 0.94
N PHE A 120 9.97 -12.20 0.14
CA PHE A 120 9.97 -12.44 -1.30
C PHE A 120 10.35 -13.89 -1.59
N GLU A 121 9.67 -14.53 -2.53
CA GLU A 121 10.05 -15.87 -3.03
C GLU A 121 11.22 -15.73 -4.03
N GLY A 122 12.36 -15.22 -3.56
CA GLY A 122 13.54 -14.94 -4.37
C GLY A 122 13.24 -13.95 -5.52
N ASP A 123 13.61 -14.35 -6.74
CA ASP A 123 13.33 -13.59 -7.97
C ASP A 123 12.02 -14.01 -8.66
N GLU A 124 11.18 -14.81 -7.99
CA GLU A 124 9.96 -15.33 -8.60
C GLU A 124 8.98 -14.21 -8.99
N VAL A 125 8.52 -14.31 -10.24
CA VAL A 125 7.51 -13.44 -10.84
C VAL A 125 6.40 -14.32 -11.38
N ARG A 126 5.15 -13.97 -11.04
CA ARG A 126 3.95 -14.55 -11.65
C ARG A 126 3.22 -13.50 -12.45
N GLN A 127 2.43 -13.93 -13.42
CA GLN A 127 1.49 -13.04 -14.10
C GLN A 127 0.27 -12.82 -13.21
N ASP A 128 -0.18 -11.58 -13.13
CA ASP A 128 -1.50 -11.27 -12.58
C ASP A 128 -2.61 -11.49 -13.62
N GLU A 129 -3.84 -11.15 -13.26
CA GLU A 129 -5.00 -11.31 -14.15
C GLU A 129 -4.90 -10.51 -15.46
N TYR A 130 -4.09 -9.45 -15.48
CA TYR A 130 -3.82 -8.64 -16.67
C TYR A 130 -2.59 -9.13 -17.45
N GLY A 131 -2.02 -10.28 -17.09
CA GLY A 131 -0.84 -10.84 -17.73
C GLY A 131 0.48 -10.12 -17.38
N ALA A 132 0.46 -9.18 -16.44
CA ALA A 132 1.64 -8.39 -16.11
C ALA A 132 2.50 -9.07 -15.05
N PRO A 133 3.83 -8.88 -15.09
CA PRO A 133 4.73 -9.45 -14.10
C PRO A 133 4.47 -8.85 -12.71
N ARG A 134 4.38 -9.73 -11.71
CA ARG A 134 4.22 -9.38 -10.31
C ARG A 134 5.11 -10.26 -9.43
N ARG A 135 5.89 -9.63 -8.55
CA ARG A 135 6.72 -10.32 -7.54
C ARG A 135 5.87 -11.14 -6.58
N VAL A 136 6.35 -12.32 -6.21
CA VAL A 136 5.66 -13.20 -5.26
C VAL A 136 6.21 -13.00 -3.86
N VAL A 137 5.29 -12.90 -2.89
CA VAL A 137 5.63 -12.84 -1.47
C VAL A 137 4.90 -13.94 -0.72
N ARG A 138 5.60 -14.56 0.22
CA ARG A 138 5.11 -15.61 1.10
C ARG A 138 4.92 -15.04 2.49
N GLN A 139 3.76 -15.28 3.08
CA GLN A 139 3.53 -14.86 4.47
C GLN A 139 4.21 -15.82 5.44
N HIS A 140 4.81 -15.27 6.49
CA HIS A 140 5.31 -16.06 7.62
C HIS A 140 4.15 -16.66 8.43
N GLU A 141 4.17 -17.98 8.67
CA GLU A 141 3.07 -18.75 9.29
C GLU A 141 2.64 -18.20 10.65
N ALA A 142 3.60 -17.76 11.47
CA ALA A 142 3.31 -17.17 12.80
C ALA A 142 2.45 -15.90 12.76
N THR A 143 2.22 -15.31 11.58
CA THR A 143 1.41 -14.08 11.45
C THR A 143 0.09 -14.29 10.70
N VAL A 144 -0.34 -15.54 10.46
CA VAL A 144 -1.56 -15.83 9.69
C VAL A 144 -2.84 -15.18 10.26
N ALA A 145 -2.94 -15.06 11.59
CA ALA A 145 -4.00 -14.32 12.28
C ALA A 145 -3.66 -12.83 12.51
N GLY A 146 -2.63 -12.32 11.85
CA GLY A 146 -1.91 -11.11 12.23
C GLY A 146 -0.96 -11.35 13.40
N GLY A 147 0.07 -10.53 13.52
CA GLY A 147 1.06 -10.62 14.59
C GLY A 147 0.50 -10.26 15.97
N LEU A 148 -0.63 -9.55 16.01
CA LEU A 148 -1.42 -9.32 17.23
C LEU A 148 -2.60 -10.29 17.39
N GLY A 149 -2.82 -11.19 16.42
CA GLY A 149 -3.93 -12.15 16.45
C GLY A 149 -5.32 -11.56 16.21
N LEU A 150 -5.40 -10.36 15.60
CA LEU A 150 -6.66 -9.61 15.44
C LEU A 150 -7.23 -9.71 14.03
N SER A 151 -6.48 -10.25 13.08
CA SER A 151 -6.83 -10.26 11.66
C SER A 151 -7.42 -11.59 11.21
N TRP A 152 -8.35 -11.54 10.26
CA TRP A 152 -8.93 -12.76 9.69
C TRP A 152 -7.89 -13.61 8.95
N THR A 153 -8.08 -14.93 9.00
CA THR A 153 -7.10 -15.93 8.53
C THR A 153 -7.39 -16.49 7.14
N HIS A 154 -8.46 -16.04 6.47
CA HIS A 154 -8.74 -16.46 5.10
C HIS A 154 -8.13 -15.48 4.10
N ARG A 155 -7.75 -16.02 2.93
CA ARG A 155 -7.23 -15.24 1.83
C ARG A 155 -8.34 -14.54 1.07
N VAL A 156 -7.97 -13.44 0.44
CA VAL A 156 -8.82 -12.66 -0.47
C VAL A 156 -8.15 -12.62 -1.84
N GLU A 157 -8.95 -12.74 -2.88
CA GLU A 157 -8.48 -12.57 -4.25
C GLU A 157 -8.05 -11.12 -4.48
N LEU A 158 -6.88 -10.93 -5.10
CA LEU A 158 -6.43 -9.58 -5.44
C LEU A 158 -7.41 -8.96 -6.43
N GLY A 159 -7.73 -7.68 -6.21
CA GLY A 159 -8.71 -6.96 -7.02
C GLY A 159 -10.17 -7.19 -6.63
N SER A 160 -10.47 -8.10 -5.69
CA SER A 160 -11.85 -8.30 -5.23
C SER A 160 -12.47 -6.99 -4.74
N ASP A 161 -13.77 -6.85 -4.93
CA ASP A 161 -14.57 -5.70 -4.45
C ASP A 161 -14.16 -4.33 -5.03
N LEU A 162 -13.26 -4.30 -6.02
CA LEU A 162 -12.92 -3.09 -6.77
C LEU A 162 -13.76 -3.00 -8.04
N PRO A 163 -14.17 -1.78 -8.43
CA PRO A 163 -14.86 -1.57 -9.69
C PRO A 163 -13.91 -1.81 -10.87
N ASP A 164 -14.45 -2.37 -11.94
CA ASP A 164 -13.77 -2.41 -13.23
C ASP A 164 -13.69 -0.99 -13.82
N GLU A 165 -12.90 -0.80 -14.88
CA GLU A 165 -12.79 0.47 -15.59
C GLU A 165 -14.10 0.78 -16.33
N ASP A 166 -15.12 1.23 -15.59
CA ASP A 166 -16.31 1.99 -16.03
C ASP A 166 -17.29 2.20 -14.85
N ALA A 167 -16.88 2.98 -13.84
CA ALA A 167 -17.84 3.64 -12.93
C ALA A 167 -17.89 5.16 -13.13
N GLY A 168 -17.29 5.65 -14.22
CA GLY A 168 -17.40 7.03 -14.67
C GLY A 168 -18.67 7.24 -15.50
N GLY A 169 -19.85 7.12 -14.89
CA GLY A 169 -21.09 7.32 -15.65
C GLY A 169 -22.42 7.02 -14.96
N ALA A 170 -22.56 7.19 -13.65
CA ALA A 170 -23.88 7.28 -13.01
C ALA A 170 -23.79 7.98 -11.65
N ALA A 171 -23.38 9.25 -11.65
CA ALA A 171 -23.84 10.14 -10.59
C ALA A 171 -25.27 10.56 -10.97
N GLU A 172 -26.26 9.88 -10.38
CA GLU A 172 -27.60 10.42 -10.25
C GLU A 172 -27.54 11.71 -9.42
N GLN A 173 -27.70 12.86 -10.08
CA GLN A 173 -28.71 13.90 -9.79
C GLN A 173 -28.51 15.11 -10.71
#